data_AF-A0A1I5DCJ2-F1
#
_entry.id   AF-A0A1I5DCJ2-F1
#
_cell.length_a   1.000
_cell.length_b   1.000
_cell.length_c   1.000
_cell.angle_alpha   90.00
_cell.angle_beta   90.00
_cell.angle_gamma   90.00
#
_symmetry.space_group_name_H-M   'P 1'
#
loop_
_entity.id
_entity.type
_entity.pdbx_description
1 polymer ?
#
loop_
_entity_poly.entity_id
_entity_poly.type
_entity_poly.pdbx_seq_one_letter_code
_entity_poly.pdbx_strand_id
1 'polypeptide(L)'
;MEGVSPATEDPHTRAALEGYRAGALRWLVGGVIAVVLAVLLGAVAISLAEDRGRPVPLAGLVVVALVSGGVVSAIAGLGGLARALRWSRALRAVSWQRGLLRIAGPAIVAFEPEGYDEWDPDDEPVRLRLVSTSVWRTRQVQDLDGGEVRAAPVGSGQWVLTAEGLPTLFGARTARRRR
;
A
#
# COMPACT_ATOMS: atom_id res chain seq x y z
N MET A 1 -22.61 19.18 -17.93
CA MET A 1 -22.71 18.18 -16.84
C MET A 1 -21.64 17.13 -17.10
N GLU A 2 -20.40 17.40 -16.67
CA GLU A 2 -19.34 16.37 -16.70
C GLU A 2 -19.75 15.26 -15.75
N GLY A 3 -19.93 14.04 -16.27
CA GLY A 3 -20.35 12.89 -15.49
C GLY A 3 -19.32 12.61 -14.40
N VAL A 4 -19.77 12.59 -13.15
CA VAL A 4 -19.00 12.14 -12.00
C VAL A 4 -18.74 10.64 -12.18
N SER A 5 -17.72 10.29 -12.95
CA SER A 5 -17.32 8.90 -13.18
C SER A 5 -16.69 8.35 -11.89
N PRO A 6 -17.09 7.15 -11.43
CA PRO A 6 -16.54 6.52 -10.24
C PRO A 6 -15.01 6.50 -10.27
N ALA A 7 -14.38 6.70 -9.11
CA ALA A 7 -12.93 6.80 -9.03
C ALA A 7 -12.18 5.55 -9.54
N THR A 8 -12.88 4.42 -9.60
CA THR A 8 -12.37 3.14 -10.09
C THR A 8 -12.31 3.02 -11.62
N GLU A 9 -12.96 3.92 -12.38
CA GLU A 9 -12.98 3.86 -13.84
C GLU A 9 -11.72 4.48 -14.47
N ASP A 10 -11.03 5.34 -13.72
CA ASP A 10 -9.75 5.94 -14.08
C ASP A 10 -8.68 4.85 -14.40
N PRO A 11 -8.14 4.82 -15.64
CA PRO A 11 -7.21 3.76 -16.08
C PRO A 11 -5.94 3.67 -15.23
N HIS A 12 -5.42 4.82 -14.78
CA HIS A 12 -4.22 4.89 -13.94
C HIS A 12 -4.49 4.27 -12.56
N THR A 13 -5.65 4.55 -11.97
CA THR A 13 -6.08 3.97 -10.70
C THR A 13 -6.24 2.45 -10.80
N ARG A 14 -6.80 1.94 -11.90
CA ARG A 14 -6.92 0.49 -12.14
C ARG A 14 -5.56 -0.19 -12.27
N ALA A 15 -4.68 0.35 -13.12
CA ALA A 15 -3.34 -0.19 -13.32
C ALA A 15 -2.54 -0.21 -12.01
N ALA A 16 -2.67 0.83 -11.19
CA ALA A 16 -1.96 0.94 -9.92
C ALA A 16 -2.51 -0.05 -8.86
N LEU A 17 -3.84 -0.28 -8.84
CA LEU A 17 -4.45 -1.34 -8.00
C LEU A 17 -4.04 -2.74 -8.44
N GLU A 18 -3.97 -3.00 -9.75
CA GLU A 18 -3.51 -4.27 -10.31
C GLU A 18 -2.04 -4.54 -9.97
N GLY A 19 -1.16 -3.55 -10.15
CA GLY A 19 0.25 -3.67 -9.76
C GLY A 19 0.42 -3.96 -8.26
N TYR A 20 -0.36 -3.30 -7.40
CA TYR A 20 -0.34 -3.55 -5.97
C TYR A 20 -0.85 -4.96 -5.62
N ARG A 21 -1.93 -5.43 -6.28
CA ARG A 21 -2.46 -6.80 -6.12
C ARG A 21 -1.46 -7.85 -6.59
N ALA A 22 -0.82 -7.64 -7.73
CA ALA A 22 0.20 -8.54 -8.26
C ALA A 22 1.39 -8.66 -7.30
N GLY A 23 1.86 -7.54 -6.74
CA GLY A 23 2.89 -7.53 -5.71
C GLY A 23 2.47 -8.31 -4.46
N ALA A 24 1.26 -8.07 -3.95
CA ALA A 24 0.73 -8.76 -2.79
C ALA A 24 0.57 -10.28 -3.04
N LEU A 25 0.10 -10.67 -4.23
CA LEU A 25 -0.03 -12.07 -4.62
C LEU A 25 1.34 -12.75 -4.73
N ARG A 26 2.37 -12.06 -5.25
CA ARG A 26 3.74 -12.59 -5.32
C ARG A 26 4.29 -12.90 -3.92
N TRP A 27 4.08 -12.01 -2.95
CA TRP A 27 4.47 -12.26 -1.56
C TRP A 27 3.70 -13.43 -0.94
N LEU A 28 2.41 -13.52 -1.21
CA LEU A 28 1.58 -14.62 -0.71
C LEU A 28 2.02 -15.98 -1.28
N VAL A 29 2.08 -16.09 -2.61
CA VAL A 29 2.46 -17.33 -3.30
C VAL A 29 3.90 -17.71 -2.97
N GLY A 30 4.84 -16.75 -2.99
CA GLY A 30 6.22 -16.99 -2.60
C GLY A 30 6.34 -17.48 -1.15
N GLY A 31 5.56 -16.90 -0.23
CA GLY A 31 5.51 -17.35 1.16
C GLY A 31 5.00 -18.79 1.30
N VAL A 32 3.92 -19.14 0.61
CA VAL A 32 3.38 -20.51 0.58
C VAL A 32 4.39 -21.51 0.02
N ILE A 33 5.02 -21.18 -1.11
CA ILE A 33 6.04 -22.04 -1.73
C ILE A 33 7.21 -22.26 -0.78
N ALA A 34 7.68 -21.23 -0.08
CA ALA A 34 8.78 -21.35 0.88
C ALA A 34 8.43 -22.33 2.02
N VAL A 35 7.21 -22.28 2.54
CA VAL A 35 6.74 -23.22 3.58
C VAL A 35 6.69 -24.66 3.04
N VAL A 36 6.15 -24.86 1.83
CA VAL A 36 6.11 -26.19 1.18
C VAL A 36 7.52 -26.75 1.01
N LEU A 37 8.45 -25.94 0.50
CA LEU A 37 9.86 -26.34 0.34
C LEU A 37 10.52 -26.67 1.69
N ALA A 38 10.19 -25.93 2.75
CA ALA A 38 10.69 -26.22 4.09
C ALA A 38 10.22 -27.59 4.60
N VAL A 39 8.95 -27.93 4.38
CA VAL A 39 8.37 -29.23 4.75
C VAL A 39 9.04 -30.36 3.97
N LEU A 40 9.18 -30.22 2.66
CA LEU A 40 9.85 -31.21 1.82
C LEU A 40 11.32 -31.40 2.21
N LEU A 41 12.04 -30.30 2.45
CA LEU A 41 13.42 -30.35 2.92
C LEU A 41 13.53 -31.03 4.29
N GLY A 42 12.60 -30.73 5.21
CA GLY A 42 12.52 -31.38 6.52
C GLY A 42 12.32 -32.89 6.41
N ALA A 43 11.37 -33.34 5.58
CA ALA A 43 11.13 -34.76 5.34
C ALA A 43 12.37 -35.47 4.78
N VAL A 44 13.03 -34.86 3.79
CA VAL A 44 14.27 -35.38 3.21
C VAL A 44 15.39 -35.44 4.26
N ALA A 45 15.55 -34.41 5.09
CA ALA A 45 16.57 -34.38 6.13
C ALA A 45 16.33 -35.45 7.23
N ILE A 46 15.07 -35.72 7.58
CA ILE A 46 14.70 -36.78 8.53
C ILE A 46 15.06 -38.15 7.96
N SER A 47 14.63 -38.45 6.74
CA SER A 47 14.95 -39.71 6.05
C SER A 47 16.48 -39.93 5.94
N LEU A 48 17.23 -38.89 5.59
CA LEU A 48 18.69 -38.94 5.52
C LEU A 48 19.36 -39.12 6.90
N ALA A 49 18.75 -38.63 7.97
CA ALA A 49 19.26 -38.79 9.32
C ALA A 49 19.01 -40.20 9.85
N GLU A 50 17.85 -40.77 9.54
CA GLU A 50 17.48 -42.17 9.83
C GLU A 50 18.42 -43.14 9.10
N ASP A 51 18.65 -42.94 7.79
CA ASP A 51 19.52 -43.79 6.97
C ASP A 51 20.99 -43.77 7.42
N ARG A 52 21.46 -42.62 7.94
CA ARG A 52 22.87 -42.43 8.31
C ARG A 52 23.14 -42.61 9.81
N GLY A 53 22.10 -42.79 10.63
CA GLY A 53 22.21 -42.84 12.09
C GLY A 53 22.78 -41.57 12.73
N ARG A 54 22.82 -40.44 12.01
CA ARG A 54 23.34 -39.15 12.50
C ARG A 54 22.56 -37.98 11.90
N PRO A 55 22.32 -36.90 12.66
CA PRO A 55 21.57 -35.75 12.18
C PRO A 55 22.29 -35.00 11.04
N VAL A 56 21.51 -34.42 10.12
CA VAL A 56 22.02 -33.52 9.08
C VAL A 56 22.29 -32.15 9.70
N PRO A 57 23.56 -31.67 9.74
CA PRO A 57 23.89 -30.40 10.38
C PRO A 57 23.17 -29.24 9.65
N LEU A 58 22.72 -28.25 10.42
CA LEU A 58 22.04 -27.02 9.96
C LEU A 58 20.70 -27.21 9.24
N ALA A 59 20.28 -28.42 8.89
CA ALA A 59 19.01 -28.66 8.18
C ALA A 59 17.81 -28.08 8.94
N GLY A 60 17.73 -28.29 10.25
CA GLY A 60 16.68 -27.72 11.08
C GLY A 60 16.65 -26.19 11.05
N LEU A 61 17.82 -25.53 11.05
CA LEU A 61 17.91 -24.06 10.97
C LEU A 61 17.36 -23.54 9.64
N VAL A 62 17.73 -24.19 8.53
CA VAL A 62 17.23 -23.83 7.19
C VAL A 62 15.71 -24.00 7.11
N VAL A 63 15.18 -25.11 7.63
CA VAL A 63 13.73 -25.35 7.68
C VAL A 63 13.03 -24.25 8.49
N VAL A 64 13.54 -23.92 9.69
CA VAL A 64 12.97 -22.86 10.53
C VAL A 64 13.01 -21.50 9.82
N ALA A 65 14.11 -21.16 9.16
CA ALA A 65 14.26 -19.91 8.41
C ALA A 65 13.27 -19.83 7.23
N LEU A 66 13.10 -20.93 6.48
CA LEU A 66 12.16 -21.00 5.37
C LEU A 66 10.70 -20.90 5.85
N VAL A 67 10.34 -21.60 6.94
CA VAL A 67 8.98 -21.53 7.49
C VAL A 67 8.68 -20.13 8.01
N SER A 68 9.56 -19.57 8.84
CA SER A 68 9.35 -18.23 9.42
C SER A 68 9.30 -17.14 8.34
N GLY A 69 10.25 -17.14 7.40
CA GLY A 69 10.26 -16.22 6.27
C GLY A 69 9.04 -16.40 5.34
N GLY A 70 8.64 -17.65 5.10
CA GLY A 70 7.47 -17.98 4.30
C GLY A 70 6.16 -17.50 4.93
N VAL A 71 5.98 -17.73 6.23
CA VAL A 71 4.81 -17.27 7.00
C VAL A 71 4.74 -15.74 7.03
N VAL A 72 5.84 -15.05 7.32
CA VAL A 72 5.89 -13.58 7.32
C VAL A 72 5.52 -13.02 5.95
N SER A 73 6.09 -13.61 4.88
CA SER A 73 5.79 -13.23 3.50
C SER A 73 4.31 -13.45 3.15
N ALA A 74 3.74 -14.58 3.56
CA ALA A 74 2.33 -14.91 3.34
C ALA A 74 1.39 -13.93 4.07
N ILE A 75 1.67 -13.62 5.33
CA ILE A 75 0.90 -12.64 6.12
C ILE A 75 1.00 -11.25 5.47
N ALA A 76 2.19 -10.83 5.05
CA ALA A 76 2.38 -9.55 4.36
C ALA A 76 1.59 -9.49 3.04
N GLY A 77 1.63 -10.56 2.23
CA GLY A 77 0.85 -10.68 1.00
C GLY A 77 -0.66 -10.64 1.25
N LEU A 78 -1.15 -11.39 2.25
CA LEU A 78 -2.56 -11.42 2.61
C LEU A 78 -3.06 -10.05 3.12
N GLY A 79 -2.28 -9.39 3.98
CA GLY A 79 -2.56 -8.04 4.45
C GLY A 79 -2.55 -7.01 3.31
N GLY A 80 -1.65 -7.20 2.34
CA GLY A 80 -1.62 -6.46 1.08
C GLY A 80 -2.93 -6.60 0.31
N LEU A 81 -3.36 -7.84 0.03
CA LEU A 81 -4.60 -8.13 -0.70
C LEU A 81 -5.84 -7.59 0.02
N ALA A 82 -5.95 -7.79 1.34
CA ALA A 82 -7.07 -7.28 2.13
C ALA A 82 -7.17 -5.75 2.04
N ARG A 83 -6.04 -5.05 2.08
CA ARG A 83 -5.98 -3.60 1.89
C ARG A 83 -6.39 -3.18 0.47
N ALA A 84 -5.93 -3.90 -0.56
CA ALA A 84 -6.31 -3.65 -1.94
C ALA A 84 -7.83 -3.77 -2.14
N LEU A 85 -8.44 -4.83 -1.61
CA LEU A 85 -9.88 -5.06 -1.68
C LEU A 85 -10.65 -3.96 -0.95
N ARG A 86 -10.19 -3.54 0.23
CA ARG A 86 -10.82 -2.45 0.99
C ARG A 86 -10.80 -1.14 0.19
N TRP A 87 -9.65 -0.78 -0.38
CA TRP A 87 -9.54 0.42 -1.23
C TRP A 87 -10.40 0.32 -2.48
N SER A 88 -10.42 -0.82 -3.17
CA SER A 88 -11.28 -1.02 -4.33
C SER A 88 -12.76 -0.90 -4.00
N ARG A 89 -13.21 -1.36 -2.83
CA ARG A 89 -14.60 -1.18 -2.39
C ARG A 89 -14.90 0.28 -2.09
N ALA A 90 -14.00 0.96 -1.38
CA ALA A 90 -14.20 2.36 -1.03
C ALA A 90 -14.22 3.27 -2.26
N LEU A 91 -13.28 3.09 -3.20
CA LEU A 91 -13.19 3.85 -4.46
C LEU A 91 -14.38 3.63 -5.41
N ARG A 92 -15.22 2.62 -5.20
CA ARG A 92 -16.48 2.47 -5.93
C ARG A 92 -17.60 3.33 -5.35
N ALA A 93 -17.49 3.70 -4.07
CA ALA A 93 -18.53 4.45 -3.35
C ALA A 93 -18.25 5.96 -3.27
N VAL A 94 -17.06 6.41 -3.70
CA VAL A 94 -16.65 7.82 -3.61
C VAL A 94 -16.25 8.36 -4.98
N SER A 95 -16.58 9.62 -5.22
CA SER A 95 -16.10 10.41 -6.34
C SER A 95 -14.73 11.00 -6.03
N TRP A 96 -13.94 11.25 -7.07
CA TRP A 96 -12.70 12.02 -6.95
C TRP A 96 -13.04 13.47 -6.62
N GLN A 97 -12.40 14.03 -5.59
CA GLN A 97 -12.38 15.46 -5.33
C GLN A 97 -11.16 16.04 -6.03
N ARG A 98 -11.34 17.07 -6.86
CA ARG A 98 -10.23 17.86 -7.41
C ARG A 98 -9.79 18.89 -6.36
N GLY A 99 -8.53 19.28 -6.41
CA GLY A 99 -7.98 20.27 -5.50
C GLY A 99 -6.48 20.46 -5.68
N LEU A 100 -5.91 21.40 -4.96
CA LEU A 100 -4.48 21.69 -4.97
C LEU A 100 -3.77 20.91 -3.87
N LEU A 101 -2.56 20.44 -4.18
CA LEU A 101 -1.66 19.88 -3.18
C LEU A 101 -0.68 20.94 -2.72
N ARG A 102 -0.56 21.15 -1.41
CA ARG A 102 0.45 22.01 -0.79
C ARG A 102 1.37 21.21 0.13
N ILE A 103 2.65 21.56 0.16
CA ILE A 103 3.56 21.00 1.17
C ILE A 103 3.29 21.67 2.51
N ALA A 104 2.88 20.88 3.50
CA ALA A 104 2.62 21.32 4.87
C ALA A 104 3.72 20.87 5.86
N GLY A 105 4.77 20.22 5.38
CA GLY A 105 5.93 19.77 6.15
C GLY A 105 6.68 18.58 5.53
N PRO A 106 7.74 18.06 6.20
CA PRO A 106 8.66 17.06 5.62
C PRO A 106 8.01 15.75 5.14
N ALA A 107 6.84 15.39 5.68
CA ALA A 107 6.05 14.22 5.26
C ALA A 107 4.53 14.49 5.34
N ILE A 108 4.14 15.77 5.38
CA ILE A 108 2.76 16.21 5.49
C ILE A 108 2.44 17.06 4.27
N VAL A 109 1.39 16.70 3.56
CA VAL A 109 0.81 17.49 2.49
C VAL A 109 -0.56 17.98 2.92
N ALA A 110 -0.93 19.19 2.53
CA ALA A 110 -2.27 19.72 2.65
C ALA A 110 -2.96 19.57 1.29
N PHE A 111 -4.17 19.03 1.29
CA PHE A 111 -5.03 18.99 0.12
C PHE A 111 -6.12 20.05 0.29
N GLU A 112 -6.13 21.01 -0.62
CA GLU A 112 -7.07 22.12 -0.71
C GLU A 112 -8.14 21.74 -1.74
N PRO A 113 -9.31 21.24 -1.33
CA PRO A 113 -10.36 20.84 -2.27
C PRO A 113 -10.83 22.02 -3.11
N GLU A 114 -11.37 21.74 -4.29
CA GLU A 114 -11.97 22.75 -5.15
C GLU A 114 -13.07 23.52 -4.39
N GLY A 115 -12.93 24.85 -4.31
CA GLY A 115 -13.78 25.72 -3.49
C GLY A 115 -13.19 26.14 -2.13
N TYR A 116 -11.99 25.67 -1.78
CA TYR A 116 -11.28 26.08 -0.58
C TYR A 116 -11.00 27.60 -0.55
N ASP A 117 -11.40 28.27 0.54
CA ASP A 117 -11.12 29.69 0.80
C ASP A 117 -10.18 29.86 2.00
N GLU A 118 -8.95 30.33 1.75
CA GLU A 118 -7.95 30.59 2.80
C GLU A 118 -8.40 31.67 3.82
N TRP A 119 -9.37 32.50 3.44
CA TRP A 119 -9.90 33.57 4.29
C TRP A 119 -11.09 33.14 5.15
N ASP A 120 -11.65 31.95 4.92
CA ASP A 120 -12.71 31.37 5.75
C ASP A 120 -12.08 30.56 6.90
N PRO A 121 -12.23 31.00 8.17
CA PRO A 121 -11.66 30.29 9.31
C PRO A 121 -12.29 28.90 9.55
N ASP A 122 -13.46 28.62 8.98
CA ASP A 122 -14.14 27.33 9.09
C ASP A 122 -13.76 26.35 7.96
N ASP A 123 -13.09 26.83 6.91
CA ASP A 123 -12.63 26.01 5.79
C ASP A 123 -11.17 25.57 6.03
N GLU A 124 -10.98 24.31 6.47
CA GLU A 124 -9.65 23.79 6.81
C GLU A 124 -9.13 22.82 5.73
N PRO A 125 -7.86 22.98 5.29
CA PRO A 125 -7.28 22.10 4.30
C PRO A 125 -7.03 20.70 4.89
N VAL A 126 -7.23 19.66 4.08
CA VAL A 126 -7.09 18.27 4.54
C VAL A 126 -5.61 17.93 4.67
N ARG A 127 -5.11 17.87 5.92
CA ARG A 127 -3.72 17.49 6.19
C ARG A 127 -3.53 15.98 6.12
N LEU A 128 -2.68 15.54 5.22
CA LEU A 128 -2.39 14.15 4.91
C LEU A 128 -0.92 13.83 5.18
N ARG A 129 -0.67 12.82 6.02
CA ARG A 129 0.64 12.22 6.22
C ARG A 129 0.85 11.11 5.19
N LEU A 130 1.95 11.19 4.45
CA LEU A 130 2.34 10.16 3.51
C LEU A 130 2.75 8.89 4.28
N VAL A 131 2.10 7.75 4.03
CA VAL A 131 2.39 6.47 4.71
C VAL A 131 3.41 5.63 3.92
N SER A 132 3.73 6.01 2.68
CA SER A 132 4.74 5.32 1.89
C SER A 132 6.16 5.79 2.27
N THR A 133 7.01 4.84 2.63
CA THR A 133 8.38 5.03 3.15
C THR A 133 9.48 4.96 2.09
N SER A 134 9.15 4.77 0.81
CA SER A 134 10.16 4.94 -0.22
C SER A 134 10.46 6.44 -0.32
N VAL A 135 11.58 6.86 0.26
CA VAL A 135 12.12 8.25 0.25
C VAL A 135 12.09 8.88 -1.15
N TRP A 136 12.13 8.04 -2.20
CA TRP A 136 12.01 8.42 -3.60
C TRP A 136 10.59 8.88 -4.03
N ARG A 137 9.53 8.35 -3.42
CA ARG A 137 8.15 8.80 -3.64
C ARG A 137 7.82 10.09 -2.92
N THR A 138 8.43 10.34 -1.75
CA THR A 138 8.19 11.57 -1.00
C THR A 138 8.62 12.80 -1.81
N ARG A 139 9.74 12.71 -2.56
CA ARG A 139 10.18 13.79 -3.46
C ARG A 139 9.25 14.01 -4.64
N GLN A 140 8.78 12.94 -5.29
CA GLN A 140 7.79 13.06 -6.37
C GLN A 140 6.48 13.71 -5.90
N VAL A 141 6.07 13.47 -4.64
CA VAL A 141 4.91 14.17 -4.06
C VAL A 141 5.23 15.63 -3.72
N GLN A 142 6.46 15.93 -3.31
CA GLN A 142 6.90 17.31 -3.07
C GLN A 142 6.99 18.12 -4.38
N ASP A 143 7.36 17.48 -5.49
CA ASP A 143 7.39 18.12 -6.81
C ASP A 143 5.99 18.51 -7.31
N LEU A 144 4.92 18.01 -6.67
CA LEU A 144 3.53 18.39 -6.93
C LEU A 144 3.04 19.59 -6.10
N ASP A 145 3.91 20.29 -5.39
CA ASP A 145 3.50 21.48 -4.64
C ASP A 145 2.89 22.53 -5.57
N GLY A 146 1.67 22.96 -5.25
CA GLY A 146 0.86 23.85 -6.10
C GLY A 146 0.24 23.19 -7.34
N GLY A 147 0.42 21.88 -7.51
CA GLY A 147 -0.17 21.12 -8.60
C GLY A 147 -1.59 20.63 -8.32
N GLU A 148 -2.38 20.45 -9.38
CA GLU A 148 -3.71 19.85 -9.30
C GLU A 148 -3.63 18.35 -9.04
N VAL A 149 -4.39 17.90 -8.05
CA VAL A 149 -4.51 16.50 -7.70
C VAL A 149 -5.97 16.11 -7.54
N ARG A 150 -6.24 14.82 -7.74
CA ARG A 150 -7.51 14.17 -7.42
C ARG A 150 -7.32 13.35 -6.16
N ALA A 151 -8.12 13.58 -5.13
CA ALA A 151 -8.09 12.86 -3.87
C ALA A 151 -9.42 12.17 -3.58
N ALA A 152 -9.36 10.98 -2.98
CA ALA A 152 -10.55 10.21 -2.61
C ALA A 152 -10.41 9.60 -1.20
N PRO A 153 -11.39 9.80 -0.30
CA PRO A 153 -11.36 9.18 1.02
C PRO A 153 -11.72 7.70 0.92
N VAL A 154 -10.87 6.82 1.46
CA VAL A 154 -11.04 5.36 1.41
C VAL A 154 -11.32 4.72 2.78
N GLY A 155 -11.78 5.53 3.74
CA GLY A 155 -12.22 5.12 5.08
C GLY A 155 -11.11 5.12 6.15
N SER A 156 -11.49 5.21 7.43
CA SER A 156 -10.56 5.23 8.58
C SER A 156 -9.48 6.32 8.51
N GLY A 157 -9.80 7.49 7.94
CA GLY A 157 -8.86 8.59 7.73
C GLY A 157 -7.79 8.30 6.67
N GLN A 158 -7.98 7.27 5.83
CA GLN A 158 -7.08 6.97 4.71
C GLN A 158 -7.58 7.64 3.44
N TRP A 159 -6.64 8.10 2.62
CA TRP A 159 -6.85 8.79 1.37
C TRP A 159 -6.00 8.18 0.27
N VAL A 160 -6.52 8.18 -0.94
CA VAL A 160 -5.79 7.88 -2.18
C VAL A 160 -5.69 9.18 -2.97
N LEU A 161 -4.51 9.46 -3.51
CA LEU A 161 -4.28 10.62 -4.37
C LEU A 161 -3.84 10.17 -5.75
N THR A 162 -4.22 10.89 -6.79
CA THR A 162 -3.73 10.70 -8.16
C THR A 162 -3.54 12.07 -8.81
N ALA A 163 -2.54 12.21 -9.68
CA ALA A 163 -2.21 13.45 -10.35
C ALA A 163 -1.82 13.16 -11.80
N GLU A 164 -1.96 14.14 -12.69
CA GLU A 164 -1.51 13.98 -14.07
C GLU A 164 0.02 13.80 -14.11
N GLY A 165 0.49 12.83 -14.89
CA GLY A 165 1.92 12.51 -14.99
C GLY A 165 2.52 11.73 -13.81
N LEU A 166 1.74 11.44 -12.74
CA LEU A 166 2.22 10.62 -11.62
C LEU A 166 1.39 9.35 -11.40
N PRO A 167 2.05 8.25 -11.01
CA PRO A 167 1.33 7.04 -10.64
C PRO A 167 0.47 7.28 -9.39
N THR A 168 -0.74 6.72 -9.36
CA THR A 168 -1.68 6.84 -8.24
C THR A 168 -1.00 6.49 -6.90
N LEU A 169 -1.00 7.45 -5.99
CA LEU A 169 -0.40 7.38 -4.68
C LEU A 169 -1.41 6.82 -3.67
N PHE A 170 -1.18 5.58 -3.27
CA PHE A 170 -2.01 4.94 -2.27
C PHE A 170 -1.51 5.21 -0.84
N GLY A 171 -2.44 5.63 0.03
CA GLY A 171 -2.24 5.60 1.47
C GLY A 171 -1.63 6.86 2.02
N ALA A 172 -2.32 7.99 1.90
CA ALA A 172 -2.12 9.09 2.83
C ALA A 172 -3.09 8.92 4.01
N ARG A 173 -2.67 9.28 5.22
CA ARG A 173 -3.53 9.22 6.41
C ARG A 173 -3.75 10.63 6.92
N THR A 174 -4.95 10.98 7.35
CA THR A 174 -5.19 12.26 8.03
C THR A 174 -4.20 12.43 9.18
N ALA A 175 -3.45 13.53 9.15
CA ALA A 175 -2.60 13.91 10.25
C ALA A 175 -3.52 14.34 11.40
N ARG A 176 -3.46 13.63 12.53
CA ARG A 176 -4.23 14.01 13.72
C ARG A 176 -3.81 15.42 14.13
N ARG A 177 -4.75 16.36 14.20
CA ARG A 177 -4.53 17.72 14.69
C ARG A 177 -3.87 17.60 16.06
N ARG A 178 -2.61 18.00 16.18
CA ARG A 178 -1.98 18.15 17.49
C ARG A 178 -2.62 19.41 18.07
N ARG A 179 -3.55 19.23 19.00
CA ARG A 179 -4.02 20.32 19.86
C ARG A 179 -2.84 20.91 20.61
#